data_AF-A0A2N3LD39-F1
#
_entry.id   AF-A0A2N3LD39-F1
#
_cell.length_a   1.000
_cell.length_b   1.000
_cell.length_c   1.000
_cell.angle_alpha   90.00
_cell.angle_beta   90.00
_cell.angle_gamma   90.00
#
_symmetry.space_group_name_H-M   'P 1'
#
loop_
_entity.id
_entity.type
_entity.pdbx_description
1 polymer ?
#
loop_
_entity_poly.entity_id
_entity_poly.type
_entity_poly.pdbx_seq_one_letter_code
_entity_poly.pdbx_strand_id
1 'polypeptide(L)'
;MRAPILDASQIPVYLELKKQNITDEDIAKDYFFCSYITLYNWKKRNNLQVPHTKRERKLNTSYIPLYWKWRKIGLTDKEIAYKFGVSIGLLIKWKAENNIYVIGKRTKKIKP
;
A
#
# COMPACT_ATOMS: atom_id res chain seq x y z
N MET A 1 25.77 5.10 -18.17
CA MET A 1 25.96 3.76 -17.55
C MET A 1 25.00 2.80 -18.23
N ARG A 2 25.47 1.65 -18.74
CA ARG A 2 24.59 0.60 -19.28
C ARG A 2 23.88 -0.07 -18.11
N ALA A 3 22.55 -0.16 -18.15
CA ALA A 3 21.79 -0.89 -17.14
C ALA A 3 22.21 -2.38 -17.15
N PRO A 4 22.39 -3.02 -15.99
CA PRO A 4 22.71 -4.44 -15.91
C PRO A 4 21.63 -5.27 -16.62
N ILE A 5 22.06 -6.28 -17.37
CA ILE A 5 21.15 -7.22 -18.03
C ILE A 5 20.67 -8.21 -16.95
N LEU A 6 19.38 -8.14 -16.61
CA LEU A 6 18.76 -9.15 -15.78
C LEU A 6 18.57 -10.44 -16.61
N ASP A 7 19.08 -11.56 -16.10
CA ASP A 7 19.01 -12.89 -16.69
C ASP A 7 18.38 -13.91 -15.72
N ALA A 8 18.41 -15.20 -16.05
CA ALA A 8 17.76 -16.23 -15.23
C ALA A 8 18.45 -16.49 -13.88
N SER A 9 19.73 -16.12 -13.74
CA SER A 9 20.51 -16.32 -12.52
C SER A 9 20.03 -15.45 -11.34
N GLN A 10 19.36 -14.32 -11.62
CA GLN A 10 18.83 -13.43 -10.59
C GLN A 10 17.43 -13.87 -10.09
N ILE A 11 16.83 -14.93 -10.65
CA ILE A 11 15.52 -15.44 -10.22
C ILE A 11 15.50 -15.84 -8.74
N PRO A 12 16.45 -16.64 -8.21
CA PRO A 12 16.44 -17.03 -6.80
C PRO A 12 16.57 -15.82 -5.88
N VAL A 13 17.43 -14.86 -6.23
CA VAL A 13 17.63 -13.62 -5.46
C VAL A 13 16.33 -12.82 -5.37
N TYR A 14 15.64 -12.64 -6.50
CA TYR A 14 14.35 -11.96 -6.52
C TYR A 14 13.33 -12.64 -5.60
N LEU A 15 13.22 -13.97 -5.65
CA LEU A 15 12.25 -14.72 -4.85
C LEU A 15 12.55 -14.62 -3.34
N GLU A 16 13.82 -14.65 -2.93
CA GLU A 16 14.21 -14.43 -1.53
C GLU A 16 13.83 -13.02 -1.05
N LEU A 17 14.09 -11.98 -1.85
CA LEU A 17 13.70 -10.60 -1.52
C LEU A 17 12.17 -10.44 -1.41
N LYS A 18 11.39 -11.19 -2.21
CA LYS A 18 9.93 -11.22 -2.08
C LYS A 18 9.47 -11.87 -0.78
N LYS A 19 10.12 -12.93 -0.30
CA LYS A 19 9.82 -13.55 1.01
C LYS A 19 10.04 -12.56 2.16
N GLN A 20 11.03 -11.68 2.02
CA GLN A 20 11.31 -10.59 2.97
C GLN A 20 10.35 -9.40 2.83
N ASN A 21 9.28 -9.53 2.04
CA ASN A 21 8.30 -8.49 1.84
C ASN A 21 8.85 -7.18 1.22
N ILE A 22 9.95 -7.24 0.46
CA ILE A 22 10.51 -6.06 -0.24
C ILE A 22 9.68 -5.74 -1.50
N THR A 23 9.52 -4.45 -1.79
CA THR A 23 8.74 -4.00 -2.95
C THR A 23 9.54 -4.14 -4.25
N ASP A 24 8.85 -4.28 -5.38
CA ASP A 24 9.53 -4.37 -6.68
C ASP A 24 10.26 -3.06 -7.03
N GLU A 25 9.82 -1.92 -6.50
CA GLU A 25 10.47 -0.63 -6.66
C GLU A 25 11.80 -0.59 -5.91
N ASP A 26 11.80 -1.01 -4.65
CA ASP A 26 13.03 -1.13 -3.84
C ASP A 26 13.98 -2.19 -4.42
N ILE A 27 13.45 -3.35 -4.87
CA ILE A 27 14.26 -4.39 -5.53
C ILE A 27 14.94 -3.84 -6.80
N ALA A 28 14.19 -3.13 -7.64
CA ALA A 28 14.73 -2.56 -8.88
C ALA A 28 15.84 -1.54 -8.58
N LYS A 29 15.62 -0.66 -7.59
CA LYS A 29 16.52 0.44 -7.27
C LYS A 29 17.76 0.00 -6.49
N ASP A 30 17.57 -0.75 -5.42
CA ASP A 30 18.59 -0.95 -4.38
C ASP A 30 19.33 -2.29 -4.52
N TYR A 31 18.78 -3.24 -5.29
CA TYR A 31 19.39 -4.57 -5.45
C TYR A 31 19.80 -4.84 -6.89
N PHE A 32 18.94 -4.51 -7.85
CA PHE A 32 19.14 -4.82 -9.27
C PHE A 32 19.63 -3.63 -10.08
N PHE A 33 19.67 -2.43 -9.47
CA PHE A 33 20.15 -1.17 -10.07
C PHE A 33 19.61 -0.95 -11.49
N CYS A 34 18.30 -1.20 -11.65
CA CYS A 34 17.60 -1.13 -12.93
C CYS A 34 16.31 -0.31 -12.79
N SER A 35 15.72 0.05 -13.92
CA SER A 35 14.42 0.72 -13.88
C SER A 35 13.31 -0.27 -13.48
N TYR A 36 12.24 0.23 -12.87
CA TYR A 36 11.04 -0.57 -12.59
C TYR A 36 10.50 -1.28 -13.84
N ILE A 37 10.54 -0.60 -15.00
CA ILE A 37 10.10 -1.16 -16.29
C ILE A 37 11.01 -2.33 -16.72
N THR A 38 12.31 -2.23 -16.48
CA THR A 38 13.27 -3.30 -16.77
C THR A 38 12.97 -4.54 -15.92
N LEU A 39 12.76 -4.37 -14.61
CA LEU A 39 12.39 -5.47 -13.71
C LEU A 39 11.03 -6.08 -14.12
N TYR A 40 10.05 -5.24 -14.46
CA TYR A 40 8.73 -5.69 -14.93
C TYR A 40 8.83 -6.59 -16.17
N ASN A 41 9.57 -6.14 -17.19
CA ASN A 41 9.77 -6.91 -18.43
C ASN A 41 10.58 -8.18 -18.20
N TRP A 42 11.55 -8.16 -17.28
CA TRP A 42 12.30 -9.35 -16.88
C TRP A 42 11.40 -10.36 -16.16
N LYS A 43 10.56 -9.93 -15.22
CA LYS A 43 9.58 -10.79 -14.56
C LYS A 43 8.62 -11.43 -15.56
N LYS A 44 8.14 -10.65 -16.53
CA LYS A 44 7.27 -11.15 -17.61
C LYS A 44 7.94 -12.24 -18.45
N ARG A 45 9.21 -12.05 -18.82
CA ARG A 45 9.99 -13.04 -19.61
C ARG A 45 10.25 -14.35 -18.85
N ASN A 46 10.35 -14.29 -17.53
CA ASN A 46 10.65 -15.44 -16.68
C ASN A 46 9.41 -16.04 -15.98
N ASN A 47 8.19 -15.68 -16.41
CA ASN A 47 6.93 -16.12 -15.78
C ASN A 47 6.82 -15.84 -14.27
N LEU A 48 7.54 -14.82 -13.79
CA LEU A 48 7.53 -14.37 -12.39
C LEU A 48 6.47 -13.31 -12.13
N GLN A 49 5.40 -13.27 -12.94
CA GLN A 49 4.28 -12.38 -12.72
C GLN A 49 3.55 -12.82 -11.45
N VAL A 50 4.01 -12.32 -10.31
CA VAL A 50 3.20 -12.27 -9.11
C VAL A 50 2.00 -11.39 -9.48
N PRO A 51 0.76 -11.86 -9.31
CA PRO A 51 -0.42 -11.05 -9.59
C PRO A 51 -0.24 -9.70 -8.93
N HIS A 52 -0.62 -8.64 -9.66
CA HIS A 52 -0.57 -7.25 -9.21
C HIS A 52 -1.51 -7.10 -8.00
N THR A 53 -1.09 -7.63 -6.86
CA THR A 53 -1.65 -7.24 -5.58
C THR A 53 -1.07 -5.87 -5.37
N LYS A 54 -1.86 -4.84 -5.73
CA LYS A 54 -1.69 -3.54 -5.08
C LYS A 54 -1.58 -3.87 -3.61
N ARG A 55 -0.38 -3.70 -3.05
CA ARG A 55 -0.18 -3.78 -1.62
C ARG A 55 -0.91 -2.57 -1.05
N GLU A 56 -2.21 -2.73 -0.90
CA GLU A 56 -2.95 -1.88 -0.01
C GLU A 56 -2.30 -2.08 1.36
N ARG A 57 -1.66 -1.02 1.88
CA ARG A 57 -1.21 -1.01 3.27
C ARG A 57 -2.44 -1.34 4.11
N LYS A 58 -2.49 -2.56 4.65
CA LYS A 58 -3.59 -2.98 5.52
C LYS A 58 -3.44 -2.21 6.83
N LEU A 59 -4.38 -1.33 7.11
CA LEU A 59 -4.56 -0.80 8.44
C LEU A 59 -4.94 -1.97 9.36
N ASN A 60 -4.24 -2.08 10.49
CA ASN A 60 -4.55 -3.07 11.53
C ASN A 60 -5.03 -2.34 12.81
N THR A 61 -5.36 -3.08 13.86
CA THR A 61 -5.88 -2.51 15.12
C THR A 61 -4.90 -1.58 15.84
N SER A 62 -3.58 -1.66 15.58
CA SER A 62 -2.60 -0.77 16.21
C SER A 62 -2.73 0.69 15.78
N TYR A 63 -3.45 0.96 14.68
CA TYR A 63 -3.69 2.31 14.17
C TYR A 63 -4.89 3.00 14.85
N ILE A 64 -5.70 2.28 15.64
CA ILE A 64 -6.89 2.83 16.31
C ILE A 64 -6.56 4.01 17.24
N PRO A 65 -5.54 3.93 18.13
CA PRO A 65 -5.20 5.06 18.99
C PRO A 65 -4.75 6.29 18.20
N LEU A 66 -4.00 6.07 17.11
CA LEU A 66 -3.50 7.13 16.25
C LEU A 66 -4.64 7.83 15.48
N TYR A 67 -5.59 7.05 14.97
CA TYR A 67 -6.81 7.57 14.35
C TYR A 67 -7.58 8.50 15.31
N TRP A 68 -7.82 8.06 16.55
CA TRP A 68 -8.52 8.90 17.55
C TRP A 68 -7.72 10.13 17.96
N LYS A 69 -6.39 10.03 18.07
CA LYS A 69 -5.51 11.18 18.32
C LYS A 69 -5.68 12.25 17.24
N TRP A 70 -5.73 11.85 15.97
CA TRP A 70 -5.93 12.78 14.85
C TRP A 70 -7.36 13.33 14.75
N ARG A 71 -8.37 12.52 15.09
CA ARG A 71 -9.74 13.03 15.19
C ARG A 71 -9.91 14.09 16.28
N LYS A 72 -9.22 13.95 17.43
CA LYS A 72 -9.25 14.95 18.51
C LYS A 72 -8.70 16.31 18.10
N ILE A 73 -7.72 16.34 17.20
CA ILE A 73 -7.16 17.59 16.66
C ILE A 73 -7.89 18.09 15.39
N GLY A 74 -9.05 17.50 15.07
CA GLY A 74 -9.94 18.00 14.03
C GLY A 74 -9.68 17.50 12.61
N LEU A 75 -8.73 16.58 12.39
CA LEU A 75 -8.47 16.05 11.05
C LEU A 75 -9.66 15.28 10.49
N THR A 76 -9.94 15.48 9.21
CA THR A 76 -10.94 14.75 8.44
C THR A 76 -10.46 13.35 8.08
N ASP A 77 -11.39 12.44 7.78
CA ASP A 77 -11.04 11.09 7.31
C ASP A 77 -10.16 11.12 6.05
N LYS A 78 -10.35 12.11 5.17
CA LYS A 78 -9.53 12.29 3.96
C LYS A 78 -8.06 12.59 4.30
N GLU A 79 -7.83 13.49 5.26
CA GLU A 79 -6.48 13.83 5.71
C GLU A 79 -5.83 12.69 6.49
N ILE A 80 -6.62 11.97 7.28
CA ILE A 80 -6.16 10.79 8.02
C ILE A 80 -5.77 9.67 7.05
N ALA A 81 -6.59 9.41 6.03
CA ALA A 81 -6.27 8.43 4.98
C ALA A 81 -4.96 8.80 4.26
N TYR A 82 -4.78 10.08 3.93
CA TYR A 82 -3.52 10.57 3.36
C TYR A 82 -2.34 10.34 4.30
N LYS A 83 -2.47 10.66 5.60
CA LYS A 83 -1.39 10.42 6.58
C LYS A 83 -1.07 8.93 6.79
N PHE A 84 -2.06 8.06 6.67
CA PHE A 84 -1.84 6.61 6.69
C PHE A 84 -1.27 6.07 5.37
N GLY A 85 -1.30 6.85 4.29
CA GLY A 85 -0.89 6.41 2.96
C GLY A 85 -1.85 5.37 2.38
N VAL A 86 -3.16 5.50 2.65
CA VAL A 86 -4.20 4.59 2.16
C VAL A 86 -5.30 5.36 1.44
N SER A 87 -6.10 4.64 0.63
CA SER A 87 -7.29 5.21 0.04
C SER A 87 -8.35 5.51 1.12
N ILE A 88 -9.19 6.51 0.87
CA ILE A 88 -10.32 6.82 1.76
C ILE A 88 -11.28 5.63 1.88
N GLY A 89 -11.47 4.87 0.80
CA GLY A 89 -12.31 3.68 0.79
C GLY A 89 -11.76 2.59 1.72
N LEU A 90 -10.44 2.38 1.72
CA LEU A 90 -9.81 1.43 2.65
C LEU A 90 -9.94 1.89 4.10
N LEU A 91 -9.77 3.19 4.37
CA LEU A 91 -9.97 3.73 5.72
C LEU A 91 -11.42 3.51 6.20
N ILE A 92 -12.42 3.74 5.35
CA ILE A 92 -13.84 3.52 5.67
C ILE A 92 -14.10 2.03 5.98
N LYS A 93 -13.58 1.13 5.15
CA LYS A 93 -13.72 -0.32 5.37
C LYS A 93 -13.06 -0.75 6.69
N TRP A 94 -11.83 -0.32 6.93
CA TRP A 94 -11.12 -0.59 8.17
C TRP A 94 -11.86 -0.05 9.40
N LYS A 95 -12.44 1.15 9.31
CA LYS A 95 -13.28 1.71 10.39
C LYS A 95 -14.51 0.84 10.67
N ALA A 96 -15.19 0.36 9.64
CA ALA A 96 -16.34 -0.54 9.79
C ALA A 96 -15.95 -1.87 10.45
N GLU A 97 -14.86 -2.49 10.01
CA GLU A 97 -14.33 -3.75 10.56
C GLU A 97 -13.92 -3.63 12.05
N ASN A 98 -13.52 -2.42 12.48
CA ASN A 98 -13.05 -2.15 13.84
C ASN A 98 -14.09 -1.39 14.69
N ASN A 99 -15.35 -1.30 14.24
CA ASN A 99 -16.44 -0.60 14.93
C ASN A 99 -16.12 0.88 15.27
N ILE A 100 -15.33 1.55 14.44
CA ILE A 100 -14.93 2.95 14.59
C ILE A 100 -15.97 3.82 13.89
N TYR A 101 -17.13 3.99 14.55
CA TYR A 101 -18.18 4.87 14.06
C TYR A 101 -17.91 6.30 14.53
N VAL A 102 -17.77 7.23 13.59
CA VAL A 102 -17.77 8.65 13.94
C VAL A 102 -19.23 9.01 14.24
N ILE A 103 -19.53 9.22 15.52
CA ILE A 103 -20.81 9.76 15.96
C ILE A 103 -20.86 11.21 15.45
N GLY A 104 -21.37 11.41 14.24
CA GLY A 104 -21.37 12.68 13.53
C GLY A 104 -22.66 12.86 12.75
N LYS A 105 -23.67 13.40 13.43
CA LYS A 105 -24.93 14.01 12.95
C LYS A 105 -25.31 13.71 11.49
N ARG A 106 -26.11 12.67 11.28
CA ARG A 106 -27.10 12.67 10.18
C ARG A 106 -28.14 13.76 10.52
N THR A 107 -27.91 15.00 10.10
CA THR A 107 -29.03 15.92 9.90
C THR A 107 -29.77 15.41 8.67
N LYS A 108 -30.78 14.55 8.87
CA LYS A 108 -31.83 14.38 7.88
C LYS A 108 -32.41 15.77 7.65
N LYS A 109 -32.15 16.38 6.48
CA LYS A 109 -32.94 17.52 6.03
C LYS A 109 -34.37 17.02 5.87
N ILE A 110 -35.22 17.33 6.84
CA ILE A 110 -36.67 17.31 6.61
C ILE A 110 -36.89 18.43 5.59
N LYS A 111 -37.32 18.05 4.39
CA LYS A 111 -37.72 19.00 3.34
C LYS A 111 -39.14 19.48 3.71
N PRO A 112 -39.45 20.79 3.57
CA PRO A 112 -40.76 21.34 3.90
C PRO A 112 -41.90 20.65 3.14
#